data_AF-A0A4R1NZD6-F1
#
_entry.id   AF-A0A4R1NZD6-F1
#
_cell.length_a   1.000
_cell.length_b   1.000
_cell.length_c   1.000
_cell.angle_alpha   90.00
_cell.angle_beta   90.00
_cell.angle_gamma   90.00
#
_symmetry.space_group_name_H-M   'P 1'
#
loop_
_entity.id
_entity.type
_entity.pdbx_description
1 polymer ?
#
loop_
_entity_poly.entity_id
_entity_poly.type
_entity_poly.pdbx_seq_one_letter_code
_entity_poly.pdbx_strand_id
1 'polypeptide(L)'
;HEGTAIAKALDYSLKRWTALVRYLDDGMVAIDNNGCENQIRPWAIGRANWLFAGSLRSGKRAAALMTLIQSARLNGHDPYAYLKDVLTRLPTQKASGLTELLPHNWKPADKV
;
A
#
# COMPACT_ATOMS: atom_id res chain seq x y z
N HIS A 1 -26.71 4.22 30.12
CA HIS A 1 -25.67 3.26 30.55
C HIS A 1 -24.77 2.95 29.38
N GLU A 2 -23.57 3.55 29.34
CA GLU A 2 -22.55 3.14 28.36
C GLU A 2 -22.12 1.71 28.70
N GLY A 3 -22.34 0.76 27.78
CA GLY A 3 -21.88 -0.62 27.97
C GLY A 3 -20.38 -0.68 28.22
N THR A 4 -19.96 -1.64 29.05
CA THR A 4 -18.54 -1.88 29.38
C THR A 4 -17.71 -2.07 28.10
N ALA A 5 -16.39 -1.87 28.16
CA ALA A 5 -15.50 -2.06 27.01
C ALA A 5 -15.68 -3.45 26.35
N ILE A 6 -15.98 -4.47 27.16
CA ILE A 6 -16.28 -5.84 26.72
C ILE A 6 -17.58 -5.88 25.92
N ALA A 7 -18.66 -5.24 26.40
CA ALA A 7 -19.93 -5.19 25.67
C ALA A 7 -19.78 -4.51 24.30
N LYS A 8 -19.00 -3.42 24.22
CA LYS A 8 -18.71 -2.74 22.95
C LYS A 8 -17.90 -3.62 21.99
N ALA A 9 -16.93 -4.37 22.50
CA ALA A 9 -16.14 -5.30 21.69
C ALA A 9 -16.98 -6.47 21.15
N LEU A 10 -17.87 -7.03 21.97
CA LEU A 10 -18.79 -8.09 21.57
C LEU A 10 -19.76 -7.61 20.49
N ASP A 11 -20.40 -6.45 20.69
CA ASP A 11 -21.29 -5.84 19.70
C ASP A 11 -20.58 -5.59 18.36
N TYR A 12 -19.32 -5.14 18.42
CA TYR A 12 -18.50 -4.91 17.23
C TYR A 12 -18.21 -6.21 16.47
N SER A 13 -17.82 -7.28 17.19
CA SER A 13 -17.57 -8.59 16.57
C SER A 13 -18.84 -9.19 15.97
N LEU A 14 -19.98 -9.10 16.67
CA LEU A 14 -21.26 -9.60 16.18
C LEU A 14 -21.70 -8.90 14.89
N LYS A 15 -21.54 -7.56 14.83
CA LYS A 15 -21.82 -6.78 13.60
C LYS A 15 -20.93 -7.15 12.42
N ARG A 16 -19.80 -7.81 12.65
CA ARG A 16 -18.81 -8.20 11.62
C ARG A 16 -18.73 -9.71 11.41
N TRP A 17 -19.60 -10.49 12.04
CA TRP A 17 -19.54 -11.94 12.02
C TRP A 17 -19.43 -12.53 10.62
N THR A 18 -20.25 -12.04 9.67
CA THR A 18 -20.23 -12.47 8.26
C THR A 18 -18.86 -12.29 7.61
N ALA A 19 -18.15 -11.21 7.91
CA ALA A 19 -16.81 -10.99 7.37
C ALA A 19 -15.77 -11.90 8.04
N LEU A 20 -15.90 -12.15 9.35
CA LEU A 20 -14.99 -13.00 10.13
C LEU A 20 -15.04 -14.47 9.73
N VAL A 21 -16.20 -14.97 9.32
CA VAL A 21 -16.37 -16.38 8.94
C VAL A 21 -16.17 -16.64 7.44
N ARG A 22 -15.94 -15.60 6.62
CA ARG A 22 -15.87 -15.72 5.15
C ARG A 22 -14.77 -16.67 4.68
N TYR A 23 -13.67 -16.79 5.42
CA TYR A 23 -12.59 -17.72 5.09
C TYR A 23 -13.00 -19.20 5.17
N LEU A 24 -14.08 -19.52 5.90
CA LEU A 24 -14.64 -20.88 5.97
C LEU A 24 -15.30 -21.28 4.64
N ASP A 25 -15.83 -20.32 3.90
CA ASP A 25 -16.49 -20.54 2.62
C ASP A 25 -15.53 -20.40 1.42
N ASP A 26 -14.40 -19.73 1.62
CA ASP A 26 -13.45 -19.36 0.57
C ASP A 26 -12.01 -19.45 1.08
N GLY A 27 -11.34 -20.56 0.76
CA GLY A 27 -9.97 -20.82 1.17
C GLY A 27 -8.92 -19.90 0.54
N MET A 28 -9.29 -19.04 -0.42
CA MET A 28 -8.40 -17.99 -0.93
C MET A 28 -8.37 -16.75 -0.01
N VAL A 29 -9.34 -16.62 0.90
CA VAL A 29 -9.42 -15.53 1.86
C VAL A 29 -8.64 -15.91 3.12
N ALA A 30 -7.69 -15.06 3.51
CA ALA A 30 -6.95 -15.26 4.75
C ALA A 30 -7.88 -15.14 5.97
N ILE A 31 -7.62 -15.97 6.99
CA ILE A 31 -8.36 -15.98 8.28
C ILE A 31 -8.25 -14.66 9.04
N ASP A 32 -7.15 -13.94 8.83
CA ASP A 32 -6.88 -12.66 9.48
C ASP A 32 -6.34 -11.63 8.48
N ASN A 33 -6.32 -10.38 8.90
CA ASN A 33 -5.81 -9.26 8.13
C ASN A 33 -4.36 -8.88 8.50
N ASN A 34 -3.64 -9.69 9.29
CA ASN A 34 -2.32 -9.34 9.83
C ASN A 34 -1.32 -9.02 8.71
N GLY A 35 -1.40 -9.76 7.60
CA GLY A 35 -0.56 -9.49 6.42
C GLY A 35 -0.77 -8.08 5.87
N CYS A 36 -2.02 -7.66 5.69
CA CYS A 36 -2.37 -6.32 5.23
C CYS A 36 -1.96 -5.25 6.26
N GLU A 37 -2.21 -5.48 7.55
CA GLU A 37 -1.83 -4.55 8.61
C GLU A 37 -0.32 -4.36 8.70
N ASN A 38 0.46 -5.44 8.58
CA ASN A 38 1.92 -5.41 8.54
C ASN A 38 2.43 -4.61 7.34
N GLN A 39 1.80 -4.72 6.17
CA GLN A 39 2.15 -3.93 4.99
C GLN A 39 1.83 -2.44 5.15
N ILE A 40 0.77 -2.11 5.90
CA ILE A 40 0.36 -0.72 6.16
C ILE A 40 1.16 -0.06 7.29
N ARG A 41 1.65 -0.85 8.26
CA ARG A 41 2.31 -0.36 9.47
C ARG A 41 3.45 0.64 9.23
N PRO A 42 4.40 0.44 8.29
CA PRO A 42 5.46 1.41 8.03
C PRO A 42 4.94 2.80 7.67
N TRP A 43 3.80 2.87 6.96
CA TRP A 43 3.15 4.11 6.55
C TRP A 43 2.45 4.78 7.73
N ALA A 44 1.74 3.99 8.54
CA ALA A 44 1.07 4.49 9.73
C ALA A 44 2.06 5.09 10.75
N ILE A 45 3.25 4.49 10.87
CA ILE A 45 4.35 5.00 11.71
C ILE A 45 4.98 6.24 11.06
N GLY A 46 5.26 6.19 9.75
CA GLY A 46 5.93 7.25 9.01
C GLY A 46 5.12 8.54 8.84
N ARG A 47 3.79 8.49 8.96
CA ARG A 47 2.90 9.65 8.74
C ARG A 47 3.24 10.89 9.58
N ALA A 48 3.78 10.69 10.79
CA ALA A 48 4.19 11.78 11.68
C ALA A 48 5.49 12.47 11.22
N ASN A 49 6.28 11.78 10.39
CA ASN A 49 7.58 12.25 9.89
C ASN A 49 7.51 12.80 8.46
N TRP A 50 6.35 12.77 7.81
CA TRP A 50 6.21 13.24 6.43
C TRP A 50 5.92 14.74 6.40
N LEU A 51 6.93 15.51 5.99
CA LEU A 51 6.91 16.97 5.80
C LEU A 51 5.81 17.48 4.84
N PHE A 52 5.11 16.59 4.15
CA PHE A 52 4.04 16.91 3.20
C PHE A 52 2.63 16.76 3.80
N ALA A 53 2.47 16.35 5.06
CA ALA A 53 1.17 16.04 5.68
C ALA A 53 0.30 17.26 6.05
N GLY A 54 0.39 18.37 5.30
CA GLY A 54 -0.37 19.60 5.56
C GLY A 54 -1.58 19.84 4.64
N SER A 55 -1.75 19.08 3.55
CA SER A 55 -2.87 19.29 2.61
C SER A 55 -3.40 18.00 1.98
N LEU A 56 -4.68 17.98 1.58
CA LEU A 56 -5.29 16.85 0.84
C LEU A 56 -4.52 16.53 -0.45
N ARG A 57 -4.05 17.55 -1.16
CA ARG A 57 -3.28 17.39 -2.40
C ARG A 57 -1.95 16.67 -2.14
N SER A 58 -1.28 17.05 -1.06
CA SER A 58 -0.05 16.39 -0.62
C SER A 58 -0.30 14.96 -0.17
N GLY A 59 -1.41 14.70 0.53
CA GLY A 59 -1.84 13.35 0.90
C GLY A 59 -2.08 12.43 -0.31
N LYS A 60 -2.74 12.93 -1.36
CA LYS A 60 -2.93 12.18 -2.62
C LYS A 60 -1.60 11.84 -3.30
N ARG A 61 -0.62 12.76 -3.30
CA ARG A 61 0.72 12.51 -3.86
C ARG A 61 1.49 11.48 -3.04
N ALA A 62 1.44 11.58 -1.72
CA ALA A 62 2.05 10.60 -0.83
C ALA A 62 1.45 9.21 -1.06
N ALA A 63 0.12 9.11 -1.18
CA ALA A 63 -0.57 7.86 -1.50
C ALA A 63 -0.09 7.25 -2.82
N ALA A 64 -0.01 8.05 -3.89
CA ALA A 64 0.51 7.57 -5.17
C ALA A 64 1.94 7.03 -5.07
N LEU A 65 2.83 7.75 -4.38
CA LEU A 65 4.22 7.32 -4.18
C LEU A 65 4.31 6.04 -3.35
N MET A 66 3.53 5.93 -2.27
CA MET A 66 3.46 4.72 -1.45
C MET A 66 2.99 3.51 -2.25
N THR A 67 1.95 3.69 -3.07
CA THR A 67 1.45 2.63 -3.94
C THR A 67 2.53 2.14 -4.91
N LEU A 68 3.30 3.06 -5.50
CA LEU A 68 4.41 2.70 -6.39
C LEU A 68 5.52 1.95 -5.65
N ILE A 69 5.93 2.42 -4.47
CA ILE A 69 6.95 1.75 -3.64
C ILE A 69 6.50 0.33 -3.27
N GLN A 70 5.26 0.18 -2.78
CA GLN A 70 4.75 -1.12 -2.38
C GLN A 70 4.62 -2.06 -3.58
N SER A 71 4.17 -1.54 -4.73
CA SER A 71 4.10 -2.33 -5.96
C SER A 71 5.48 -2.78 -6.43
N ALA A 72 6.51 -1.94 -6.32
CA ALA A 72 7.89 -2.33 -6.64
C ALA A 72 8.38 -3.46 -5.72
N ARG A 73 8.13 -3.36 -4.40
CA ARG A 73 8.47 -4.42 -3.45
C ARG A 73 7.76 -5.74 -3.74
N LEU A 74 6.46 -5.68 -4.10
CA LEU A 74 5.67 -6.87 -4.44
C LEU A 74 6.17 -7.55 -5.72
N ASN A 75 6.78 -6.81 -6.65
CA ASN A 75 7.42 -7.34 -7.85
C ASN A 75 8.90 -7.73 -7.62
N GLY A 76 9.38 -7.71 -6.36
CA GLY A 76 10.75 -8.11 -6.01
C GLY A 76 11.82 -7.08 -6.34
N HIS A 77 11.45 -5.83 -6.62
CA HIS A 77 12.39 -4.76 -6.96
C HIS A 77 12.87 -4.01 -5.72
N ASP A 78 14.11 -3.52 -5.77
CA ASP A 78 14.59 -2.50 -4.83
C ASP A 78 13.86 -1.17 -5.10
N PRO A 79 13.08 -0.62 -4.14
CA PRO A 79 12.26 0.56 -4.39
C PRO A 79 13.07 1.81 -4.70
N TYR A 80 14.28 1.92 -4.15
CA TYR A 80 15.15 3.06 -4.40
C TYR A 80 15.68 3.02 -5.84
N ALA A 81 16.18 1.87 -6.30
CA ALA A 81 16.62 1.67 -7.68
C ALA A 81 15.48 1.94 -8.68
N TYR A 82 14.27 1.41 -8.40
CA TYR A 82 13.08 1.65 -9.21
C TYR A 82 12.75 3.14 -9.32
N LEU A 83 12.59 3.84 -8.19
CA LEU A 83 12.23 5.26 -8.20
C LEU A 83 13.31 6.12 -8.84
N LYS A 84 14.59 5.82 -8.59
CA LYS A 84 15.71 6.53 -9.20
C LYS A 84 15.64 6.42 -10.73
N ASP A 85 15.55 5.21 -11.27
CA ASP A 85 15.48 4.98 -12.71
C ASP A 85 14.26 5.66 -13.34
N VAL A 86 13.06 5.42 -12.78
CA VAL A 86 11.83 5.99 -13.30
C VAL A 86 11.85 7.51 -13.30
N LEU A 87 12.30 8.15 -12.22
CA LEU A 87 12.38 9.62 -12.14
C LEU A 87 13.45 10.19 -13.07
N THR A 88 14.54 9.47 -13.33
CA THR A 88 15.56 9.86 -14.31
C THR A 88 15.07 9.72 -15.75
N ARG A 89 14.26 8.69 -16.07
CA ARG A 89 13.70 8.44 -17.41
C ARG A 89 12.47 9.28 -17.72
N LEU A 90 11.69 9.67 -16.71
CA LEU A 90 10.42 10.38 -16.88
C LEU A 90 10.48 11.61 -17.81
N PRO A 91 11.52 12.48 -17.74
CA PRO A 91 11.59 13.68 -18.58
C PRO A 91 11.76 13.38 -20.08
N THR A 92 12.33 12.22 -20.43
CA THR A 92 12.64 11.84 -21.81
C THR A 92 11.75 10.70 -22.33
N GLN A 93 10.96 10.06 -21.46
CA GLN A 93 10.05 8.98 -21.83
C GLN A 93 8.86 9.51 -22.64
N LYS A 94 8.56 8.86 -23.76
CA LYS A 94 7.33 9.13 -24.53
C LYS A 94 6.11 8.73 -23.70
N ALA A 95 5.02 9.51 -23.80
CA ALA A 95 3.77 9.20 -23.10
C ALA A 95 3.23 7.79 -23.40
N SER A 96 3.41 7.31 -24.63
CA SER A 96 3.03 5.95 -25.06
C SER A 96 3.81 4.83 -24.38
N GLY A 97 5.00 5.12 -23.83
CA GLY A 97 5.87 4.15 -23.14
C GLY A 97 5.79 4.24 -21.62
N LEU A 98 4.85 5.01 -21.05
CA LEU A 98 4.77 5.17 -19.59
C LEU A 98 4.46 3.84 -18.87
N THR A 99 3.74 2.93 -19.53
CA THR A 99 3.41 1.61 -19.01
C THR A 99 4.63 0.72 -18.75
N GLU A 100 5.74 0.97 -19.46
CA GLU A 100 7.02 0.27 -19.26
C GLU A 100 7.70 0.67 -17.94
N LEU A 101 7.37 1.85 -17.41
CA LEU A 101 7.90 2.35 -16.15
C LEU A 101 7.07 1.87 -14.95
N LEU A 102 5.96 1.15 -15.17
CA LEU A 102 5.14 0.63 -14.08
C LEU A 102 5.86 -0.53 -13.37
N PRO A 103 5.68 -0.68 -12.05
CA PRO A 103 6.46 -1.64 -11.26
C PRO A 103 6.38 -3.10 -11.71
N HIS A 104 5.33 -3.52 -12.42
CA HIS A 104 5.16 -4.89 -12.93
C HIS A 104 5.77 -5.12 -14.31
N ASN A 105 6.11 -4.04 -15.04
CA ASN A 105 6.77 -4.10 -16.35
C ASN A 105 8.20 -3.56 -16.31
N TRP A 106 8.63 -3.05 -15.15
CA TRP A 106 9.87 -2.34 -15.02
C TRP A 106 11.06 -3.27 -15.26
N LYS A 107 11.97 -2.79 -16.11
CA LYS A 107 13.27 -3.39 -16.32
C LYS A 107 14.32 -2.31 -16.01
N PRO A 108 15.34 -2.63 -15.21
CA PRO A 108 16.40 -1.67 -14.93
C PRO A 108 17.05 -1.26 -16.26
N ALA A 109 17.34 0.04 -16.42
CA ALA A 109 18.16 0.48 -17.53
C ALA A 109 19.52 -0.24 -17.46
N ASP A 110 19.93 -0.86 -18.56
CA ASP A 110 21.25 -1.46 -18.65
C ASP A 110 22.30 -0.41 -18.28
N LYS A 111 23.27 -0.82 -17.45
CA LYS A 111 24.42 0.03 -17.15
C LYS A 111 25.20 0.21 -18.46
N VAL A 112 25.11 1.41 -19.04
CA VAL A 112 26.11 1.89 -20.00
C VAL A 112 27.45 2.04 -19.28
#